data_AF-A0A4U0YKT0-F1
#
_entry.id   AF-A0A4U0YKT0-F1
#
_cell.length_a   1.000
_cell.length_b   1.000
_cell.length_c   1.000
_cell.angle_alpha   90.00
_cell.angle_beta   90.00
_cell.angle_gamma   90.00
#
_symmetry.space_group_name_H-M   'P 1'
#
loop_
_entity.id
_entity.type
_entity.pdbx_description
1 polymer ?
#
loop_
_entity_poly.entity_id
_entity_poly.type
_entity_poly.pdbx_seq_one_letter_code
_entity_poly.pdbx_strand_id
1 'polypeptide(L)'
;MKKFWIGLLIVLATIAVALVIACFLYLRHPLFGELPQGERLARIEASPNYVNGAFQNLMDTPFLTEGATQLSIQIDNFRAEKGTPRPEQEIPTAKTDLHALDPNEDIAVWLGHSSWYVQVGGKRLLIDPVFSDYAAPVPGLIAAFAGTNLYSADDMPPIDVLLITHDHYDHVDYPTIMALKPLVNQVVAGLGTGAHFESWGYDPARIHELDWHDTHEVDDLLIHATPARHYSGRTFTRNQSLWVGFVLETPLQRLFFSGDSGYGDHFTDIGQRYGPFEWVTLDSGQYDPRWAYLHMNPEQAAQAASDLGTDALTPAHVGRFTLAPHDWHDPFERLTDASEDQRYELWTPMIGQAVYFDGRAQAFESWWQTESEGQ
;
A
#
# COMPACT_ATOMS: atom_id res chain seq x y z
N MET A 1 -3.35 -42.01 -39.66
CA MET A 1 -3.73 -40.59 -39.45
C MET A 1 -4.85 -40.41 -38.42
N LYS A 2 -6.06 -40.97 -38.60
CA LYS A 2 -7.19 -40.78 -37.64
C LYS A 2 -6.88 -41.16 -36.18
N LYS A 3 -6.22 -42.31 -35.94
CA LYS A 3 -5.82 -42.75 -34.58
C LYS A 3 -4.81 -41.81 -33.90
N PHE A 4 -3.92 -41.20 -34.69
CA PHE A 4 -2.94 -40.23 -34.19
C PHE A 4 -3.63 -38.95 -33.72
N TRP A 5 -4.54 -38.39 -34.52
CA TRP A 5 -5.30 -37.20 -34.15
C TRP A 5 -6.21 -37.43 -32.94
N ILE A 6 -6.85 -38.61 -32.83
CA ILE A 6 -7.63 -38.97 -31.64
C ILE A 6 -6.72 -39.06 -30.40
N GLY A 7 -5.55 -39.69 -30.51
CA GLY A 7 -4.57 -39.75 -29.42
C GLY A 7 -4.08 -38.36 -28.98
N LEU A 8 -3.76 -37.48 -29.93
CA LEU A 8 -3.36 -36.10 -29.65
C LEU A 8 -4.49 -35.31 -28.96
N LEU A 9 -5.73 -35.43 -29.43
CA LEU A 9 -6.88 -34.78 -28.79
C LEU A 9 -7.11 -35.27 -27.36
N ILE A 10 -6.94 -36.58 -27.10
CA ILE A 10 -7.04 -37.13 -25.73
C ILE A 10 -5.94 -36.56 -24.85
N VAL A 11 -4.70 -36.47 -25.34
CA VAL A 11 -3.57 -35.88 -24.59
C VAL A 11 -3.84 -34.41 -24.29
N LEU A 12 -4.23 -33.61 -25.28
CA LEU A 12 -4.55 -32.20 -25.10
C LEU A 12 -5.73 -31.99 -24.13
N ALA A 13 -6.78 -32.79 -24.23
CA ALA A 13 -7.91 -32.74 -23.30
C ALA A 13 -7.48 -33.12 -21.87
N THR A 14 -6.62 -34.13 -21.73
CA THR A 14 -6.07 -34.53 -20.42
C THR A 14 -5.23 -33.42 -19.80
N ILE A 15 -4.36 -32.77 -20.59
CA ILE A 15 -3.57 -31.61 -20.15
C ILE A 15 -4.50 -30.46 -19.75
N ALA A 16 -5.50 -30.15 -20.56
CA ALA A 16 -6.46 -29.08 -20.24
C ALA A 16 -7.21 -29.35 -18.93
N VAL A 17 -7.69 -30.58 -18.71
CA VAL A 17 -8.34 -30.98 -17.45
C VAL A 17 -7.36 -30.85 -16.27
N ALA A 18 -6.12 -31.31 -16.43
CA ALA A 18 -5.10 -31.18 -15.40
C ALA A 18 -4.80 -29.72 -15.05
N LEU A 19 -4.72 -28.83 -16.05
CA LEU A 19 -4.52 -27.39 -15.84
C LEU A 19 -5.71 -26.74 -15.13
N VAL A 20 -6.94 -27.10 -15.50
CA VAL A 20 -8.16 -26.61 -14.81
C VAL A 20 -8.15 -27.05 -13.35
N ILE A 21 -7.82 -28.31 -13.07
CA ILE A 21 -7.72 -28.82 -11.69
C ILE A 21 -6.61 -28.10 -10.92
N ALA A 22 -5.42 -27.93 -11.52
CA ALA A 22 -4.31 -27.23 -10.89
C ALA A 22 -4.66 -25.77 -10.56
N CYS A 23 -5.30 -25.05 -11.50
CA CYS A 23 -5.80 -23.70 -11.30
C CYS A 23 -6.84 -23.65 -10.18
N PHE A 24 -7.80 -24.57 -10.18
CA PHE A 24 -8.82 -24.66 -9.14
C PHE A 24 -8.23 -24.93 -7.75
N LEU A 25 -7.25 -25.83 -7.65
CA LEU A 25 -6.56 -26.11 -6.39
C LEU A 25 -5.72 -24.91 -5.93
N TYR A 26 -5.08 -24.23 -6.86
CA TYR A 26 -4.27 -23.04 -6.56
C TYR A 26 -5.12 -21.87 -6.06
N LEU A 27 -6.29 -21.61 -6.68
CA LEU A 27 -7.24 -20.59 -6.24
C LEU A 27 -7.84 -20.85 -4.84
N ARG A 28 -7.65 -22.05 -4.27
CA ARG A 28 -8.02 -22.37 -2.88
C ARG A 28 -6.88 -22.12 -1.88
N HIS A 29 -5.73 -21.64 -2.35
CA HIS A 29 -4.62 -21.32 -1.47
C HIS A 29 -5.01 -20.15 -0.54
N PRO A 30 -4.70 -20.21 0.78
CA PRO A 30 -5.12 -19.18 1.73
C PRO A 30 -4.66 -17.75 1.37
N LEU A 31 -3.59 -17.60 0.59
CA LEU A 31 -3.07 -16.29 0.13
C LEU A 31 -4.12 -15.40 -0.56
N PHE A 32 -5.15 -16.01 -1.15
CA PHE A 32 -6.23 -15.29 -1.82
C PHE A 32 -7.21 -14.64 -0.84
N GLY A 33 -7.16 -15.02 0.44
CA GLY A 33 -8.06 -14.57 1.49
C GLY A 33 -9.49 -15.06 1.30
N GLU A 34 -10.38 -14.59 2.17
CA GLU A 34 -11.82 -14.87 2.10
C GLU A 34 -12.64 -13.58 1.94
N LEU A 35 -13.78 -13.68 1.27
CA LEU A 35 -14.74 -12.57 1.20
C LEU A 35 -15.55 -12.47 2.51
N PRO A 36 -16.02 -11.27 2.89
CA PRO A 36 -16.88 -11.10 4.06
C PRO A 36 -18.16 -11.94 3.98
N GLN A 37 -18.51 -12.58 5.09
CA GLN A 37 -19.69 -13.44 5.23
C GLN A 37 -20.33 -13.21 6.61
N GLY A 38 -21.56 -13.72 6.79
CA GLY A 38 -22.24 -13.73 8.09
C GLY A 38 -22.39 -12.35 8.72
N GLU A 39 -22.05 -12.22 10.01
CA GLU A 39 -22.16 -10.97 10.76
C GLU A 39 -21.29 -9.85 10.17
N ARG A 40 -20.12 -10.18 9.61
CA ARG A 40 -19.24 -9.20 8.97
C ARG A 40 -19.87 -8.64 7.71
N LEU A 41 -20.49 -9.50 6.88
CA LEU A 41 -21.23 -9.05 5.70
C LEU A 41 -22.42 -8.15 6.09
N ALA A 42 -23.20 -8.54 7.11
CA ALA A 42 -24.30 -7.73 7.60
C ALA A 42 -23.84 -6.35 8.11
N ARG A 43 -22.66 -6.27 8.75
CA ARG A 43 -22.06 -4.99 9.14
C ARG A 43 -21.67 -4.13 7.93
N ILE A 44 -21.07 -4.74 6.92
CA ILE A 44 -20.68 -4.05 5.67
C ILE A 44 -21.92 -3.53 4.94
N GLU A 45 -22.97 -4.33 4.81
CA GLU A 45 -24.23 -3.93 4.16
C GLU A 45 -24.97 -2.81 4.90
N ALA A 46 -24.65 -2.57 6.17
CA ALA A 46 -25.18 -1.45 6.96
C ALA A 46 -24.39 -0.15 6.77
N SER A 47 -23.19 -0.20 6.16
CA SER A 47 -22.41 1.00 5.85
C SER A 47 -23.12 1.87 4.81
N PRO A 48 -23.15 3.20 4.98
CA PRO A 48 -23.66 4.10 3.94
C PRO A 48 -22.79 4.10 2.67
N ASN A 49 -21.55 3.60 2.76
CA ASN A 49 -20.58 3.56 1.67
C ASN A 49 -20.65 2.25 0.86
N TYR A 50 -21.40 1.24 1.33
CA TYR A 50 -21.63 -0.02 0.62
C TYR A 50 -22.97 0.00 -0.12
N VAL A 51 -22.92 0.27 -1.43
CA VAL A 51 -24.11 0.50 -2.26
C VAL A 51 -24.11 -0.46 -3.43
N ASN A 52 -25.26 -1.12 -3.67
CA ASN A 52 -25.45 -2.09 -4.77
C ASN A 52 -24.45 -3.26 -4.75
N GLY A 53 -24.09 -3.76 -3.56
CA GLY A 53 -23.22 -4.93 -3.40
C GLY A 53 -21.71 -4.64 -3.53
N ALA A 54 -21.30 -3.38 -3.39
CA ALA A 54 -19.91 -2.97 -3.41
C ALA A 54 -19.69 -1.64 -2.68
N PHE A 55 -18.52 -1.45 -2.08
CA PHE A 55 -18.07 -0.13 -1.64
C PHE A 55 -17.91 0.82 -2.83
N GLN A 56 -18.22 2.09 -2.60
CA GLN A 56 -18.16 3.16 -3.61
C GLN A 56 -17.26 4.31 -3.13
N ASN A 57 -16.54 4.93 -4.05
CA ASN A 57 -15.83 6.18 -3.80
C ASN A 57 -16.83 7.31 -3.53
N LEU A 58 -16.44 8.29 -2.69
CA LEU A 58 -17.25 9.51 -2.46
C LEU A 58 -17.38 10.38 -3.71
N MET A 59 -16.45 10.22 -4.65
CA MET A 59 -16.42 10.92 -5.94
C MET A 59 -16.50 9.92 -7.08
N ASP A 60 -17.07 10.34 -8.22
CA ASP A 60 -17.08 9.50 -9.42
C ASP A 60 -15.65 9.11 -9.82
N THR A 61 -15.42 7.80 -9.92
CA THR A 61 -14.08 7.21 -10.04
C THR A 61 -14.17 6.04 -11.00
N PRO A 62 -14.26 6.30 -12.32
CA PRO A 62 -14.21 5.24 -13.30
C PRO A 62 -12.82 4.58 -13.25
N PHE A 63 -12.81 3.24 -13.28
CA PHE A 63 -11.57 2.45 -13.12
C PHE A 63 -10.54 2.72 -14.22
N LEU A 64 -11.02 2.97 -15.44
CA LEU A 64 -10.20 3.43 -16.55
C LEU A 64 -10.67 4.83 -16.96
N THR A 65 -9.73 5.72 -17.26
CA THR A 65 -10.05 7.02 -17.84
C THR A 65 -10.68 6.86 -19.22
N GLU A 66 -11.50 7.83 -19.62
CA GLU A 66 -12.38 7.75 -20.79
C GLU A 66 -11.64 7.28 -22.06
N GLY A 67 -12.06 6.12 -22.59
CA GLY A 67 -11.57 5.56 -23.85
C GLY A 67 -10.50 4.46 -23.72
N ALA A 68 -9.93 4.24 -22.54
CA ALA A 68 -9.00 3.13 -22.31
C ALA A 68 -9.75 1.78 -22.17
N THR A 69 -9.28 0.75 -22.88
CA THR A 69 -9.77 -0.64 -22.79
C THR A 69 -8.58 -1.56 -22.55
N GLN A 70 -8.77 -2.74 -21.96
CA GLN A 70 -7.67 -3.69 -21.74
C GLN A 70 -6.84 -3.97 -23.01
N LEU A 71 -7.48 -3.96 -24.19
CA LEU A 71 -6.81 -4.13 -25.48
C LEU A 71 -5.98 -2.91 -25.87
N SER A 72 -6.50 -1.68 -25.69
CA SER A 72 -5.72 -0.47 -25.97
C SER A 72 -4.52 -0.37 -25.03
N ILE A 73 -4.68 -0.72 -23.74
CA ILE A 73 -3.59 -0.79 -22.76
C ILE A 73 -2.47 -1.70 -23.24
N GLN A 74 -2.79 -2.91 -23.73
CA GLN A 74 -1.78 -3.84 -24.24
C GLN A 74 -1.07 -3.32 -25.50
N ILE A 75 -1.83 -2.69 -26.41
CA ILE A 75 -1.27 -2.09 -27.63
C ILE A 75 -0.36 -0.91 -27.27
N ASP A 76 -0.78 -0.06 -26.35
CA ASP A 76 -0.03 1.12 -25.91
C ASP A 76 1.24 0.70 -25.17
N ASN A 77 1.17 -0.29 -24.27
CA ASN A 77 2.36 -0.86 -23.61
C ASN A 77 3.35 -1.47 -24.62
N PHE A 78 2.87 -2.09 -25.69
CA PHE A 78 3.74 -2.62 -26.74
C PHE A 78 4.40 -1.52 -27.59
N ARG A 79 3.75 -0.35 -27.70
CA ARG A 79 4.20 0.79 -28.53
C ARG A 79 4.97 1.84 -27.75
N ALA A 80 4.84 1.88 -26.43
CA ALA A 80 5.50 2.82 -25.56
C ALA A 80 7.02 2.74 -25.74
N GLU A 81 7.69 3.91 -25.70
CA GLU A 81 9.14 3.94 -25.60
C GLU A 81 9.56 3.24 -24.31
N LYS A 82 10.63 2.45 -24.39
CA LYS A 82 11.12 1.70 -23.24
C LYS A 82 11.85 2.67 -22.32
N GLY A 83 11.15 3.12 -21.29
CA GLY A 83 11.76 3.71 -20.11
C GLY A 83 12.56 2.68 -19.30
N THR A 84 13.02 3.09 -18.13
CA THR A 84 13.68 2.29 -17.10
C THR A 84 12.73 2.09 -15.91
N PRO A 85 11.67 1.27 -16.04
CA PRO A 85 10.67 1.08 -14.98
C PRO A 85 11.18 0.27 -13.78
N ARG A 86 12.40 -0.27 -13.88
CA ARG A 86 13.10 -1.01 -12.83
C ARG A 86 14.56 -0.58 -12.80
N PRO A 87 15.17 -0.37 -11.63
CA PRO A 87 16.58 -0.01 -11.53
C PRO A 87 17.50 -1.13 -12.06
N GLU A 88 18.59 -0.73 -12.71
CA GLU A 88 19.66 -1.65 -13.14
C GLU A 88 20.59 -2.03 -11.99
N GLN A 89 20.73 -1.15 -11.00
CA GLN A 89 21.55 -1.33 -9.80
C GLN A 89 20.69 -1.63 -8.58
N GLU A 90 21.33 -2.10 -7.51
CA GLU A 90 20.64 -2.25 -6.22
C GLU A 90 20.25 -0.86 -5.67
N ILE A 91 19.06 -0.76 -5.09
CA ILE A 91 18.61 0.47 -4.43
C ILE A 91 19.47 0.68 -3.17
N PRO A 92 20.03 1.90 -2.96
CA PRO A 92 20.71 2.24 -1.72
C PRO A 92 19.77 2.12 -0.52
N THR A 93 20.25 1.50 0.56
CA THR A 93 19.45 1.26 1.76
C THR A 93 20.25 1.48 3.04
N ALA A 94 19.58 1.75 4.14
CA ALA A 94 20.20 1.99 5.43
C ALA A 94 19.40 1.29 6.54
N LYS A 95 19.77 0.06 6.92
CA LYS A 95 18.97 -0.74 7.87
C LYS A 95 19.05 -0.20 9.31
N THR A 96 17.93 0.30 9.83
CA THR A 96 17.72 0.60 11.26
C THR A 96 17.37 -0.67 12.03
N ASP A 97 18.01 -0.89 13.19
CA ASP A 97 17.68 -1.99 14.11
C ASP A 97 16.45 -1.63 14.97
N LEU A 98 15.30 -2.19 14.61
CA LEU A 98 14.01 -1.88 15.25
C LEU A 98 13.90 -2.41 16.69
N HIS A 99 14.68 -3.43 17.06
CA HIS A 99 14.70 -3.95 18.44
C HIS A 99 15.47 -3.03 19.39
N ALA A 100 16.39 -2.23 18.86
CA ALA A 100 17.24 -1.33 19.63
C ALA A 100 16.64 0.06 19.87
N LEU A 101 15.50 0.38 19.26
CA LEU A 101 14.84 1.68 19.40
C LEU A 101 14.33 1.90 20.83
N ASP A 102 14.59 3.08 21.39
CA ASP A 102 14.03 3.51 22.66
C ASP A 102 12.51 3.68 22.49
N PRO A 103 11.65 2.97 23.25
CA PRO A 103 10.20 3.08 23.16
C PRO A 103 9.63 4.50 23.36
N ASN A 104 10.40 5.43 23.92
CA ASN A 104 9.98 6.80 24.18
C ASN A 104 10.33 7.78 23.04
N GLU A 105 11.05 7.34 22.00
CA GLU A 105 11.28 8.14 20.81
C GLU A 105 10.12 7.99 19.83
N ASP A 106 9.66 9.10 19.26
CA ASP A 106 8.74 9.09 18.14
C ASP A 106 9.52 9.08 16.83
N ILE A 107 9.36 8.03 16.04
CA ILE A 107 10.20 7.67 14.90
C ILE A 107 9.40 6.88 13.86
N ALA A 108 9.68 7.11 12.57
CA ALA A 108 9.23 6.25 11.49
C ALA A 108 10.42 5.66 10.72
N VAL A 109 10.24 4.45 10.19
CA VAL A 109 11.21 3.78 9.33
C VAL A 109 10.47 3.28 8.10
N TRP A 110 10.91 3.75 6.93
CA TRP A 110 10.35 3.30 5.67
C TRP A 110 10.84 1.89 5.33
N LEU A 111 9.94 0.93 5.18
CA LEU A 111 10.28 -0.47 4.88
C LEU A 111 10.18 -0.77 3.37
N GLY A 112 9.94 0.27 2.56
CA GLY A 112 9.82 0.22 1.10
C GLY A 112 8.37 0.08 0.62
N HIS A 113 8.09 0.61 -0.57
CA HIS A 113 6.72 0.73 -1.11
C HIS A 113 5.84 1.56 -0.17
N SER A 114 4.72 1.03 0.29
CA SER A 114 3.85 1.64 1.31
C SER A 114 4.01 1.05 2.71
N SER A 115 5.05 0.22 2.94
CA SER A 115 5.29 -0.41 4.23
C SER A 115 6.04 0.53 5.18
N TRP A 116 5.53 0.70 6.40
CA TRP A 116 6.11 1.57 7.43
C TRP A 116 6.13 0.91 8.80
N TYR A 117 7.26 1.01 9.49
CA TYR A 117 7.30 0.87 10.95
C TYR A 117 7.22 2.26 11.57
N VAL A 118 6.34 2.45 12.55
CA VAL A 118 6.14 3.74 13.22
C VAL A 118 6.09 3.50 14.71
N GLN A 119 6.88 4.25 15.46
CA GLN A 119 6.75 4.36 16.89
C GLN A 119 6.28 5.78 17.22
N VAL A 120 5.11 5.90 17.84
CA VAL A 120 4.49 7.20 18.12
C VAL A 120 3.68 7.12 19.42
N GLY A 121 3.87 8.07 20.33
CA GLY A 121 3.15 8.09 21.61
C GLY A 121 3.39 6.81 22.44
N GLY A 122 4.59 6.22 22.32
CA GLY A 122 4.95 4.96 23.00
C GLY A 122 4.27 3.71 22.43
N LYS A 123 3.63 3.80 21.26
CA LYS A 123 3.03 2.67 20.53
C LYS A 123 3.85 2.29 19.31
N ARG A 124 3.96 1.00 19.05
CA ARG A 124 4.62 0.44 17.87
C ARG A 124 3.58 -0.01 16.86
N LEU A 125 3.56 0.65 15.70
CA LEU A 125 2.67 0.36 14.60
C LEU A 125 3.44 -0.17 13.40
N LEU A 126 2.76 -1.03 12.66
CA LEU A 126 3.22 -1.50 11.36
C LEU A 126 2.11 -1.26 10.35
N ILE A 127 2.41 -0.58 9.25
CA ILE A 127 1.44 -0.16 8.24
C ILE A 127 1.76 -0.89 6.94
N ASP A 128 0.76 -1.54 6.35
CA ASP A 128 0.82 -2.24 5.05
C ASP A 128 2.11 -3.05 4.81
N PRO A 129 2.52 -3.96 5.73
CA PRO A 129 3.80 -4.64 5.63
C PRO A 129 3.81 -5.69 4.52
N VAL A 130 4.77 -5.55 3.62
CA VAL A 130 5.11 -6.55 2.61
C VAL A 130 6.59 -6.87 2.74
N PHE A 131 6.97 -8.08 3.13
CA PHE A 131 8.38 -8.51 3.19
C PHE A 131 8.74 -9.54 2.12
N SER A 132 7.76 -9.98 1.34
CA SER A 132 7.97 -10.89 0.21
C SER A 132 8.78 -10.25 -0.93
N ASP A 133 9.48 -11.09 -1.69
CA ASP A 133 10.25 -10.70 -2.88
C ASP A 133 9.36 -10.27 -4.08
N TYR A 134 8.04 -10.39 -3.95
CA TYR A 134 7.06 -10.10 -4.98
C TYR A 134 5.72 -9.70 -4.35
N ALA A 135 4.96 -8.86 -5.06
CA ALA A 135 3.68 -8.33 -4.58
C ALA A 135 2.50 -8.81 -5.46
N ALA A 136 2.38 -10.13 -5.62
CA ALA A 136 1.38 -10.75 -6.47
C ALA A 136 1.03 -12.16 -5.96
N PRO A 137 -0.15 -12.72 -6.31
CA PRO A 137 -0.49 -14.08 -5.89
C PRO A 137 0.43 -15.12 -6.53
N VAL A 138 0.95 -14.84 -7.72
CA VAL A 138 1.85 -15.71 -8.50
C VAL A 138 3.31 -15.34 -8.22
N PRO A 139 4.15 -16.27 -7.74
CA PRO A 139 5.56 -16.00 -7.45
C PRO A 139 6.31 -15.37 -8.63
N GLY A 140 7.06 -14.31 -8.34
CA GLY A 140 7.90 -13.60 -9.30
C GLY A 140 7.19 -12.58 -10.19
N LEU A 141 5.86 -12.47 -10.14
CA LEU A 141 5.16 -11.33 -10.74
C LEU A 141 5.26 -10.12 -9.81
N ILE A 142 5.52 -8.93 -10.37
CA ILE A 142 5.74 -7.69 -9.58
C ILE A 142 6.88 -7.92 -8.56
N ALA A 143 8.07 -8.25 -9.06
CA ALA A 143 9.23 -8.55 -8.22
C ALA A 143 9.81 -7.28 -7.58
N ALA A 144 10.21 -7.37 -6.32
CA ALA A 144 10.88 -6.30 -5.57
C ALA A 144 12.19 -5.89 -6.25
N PHE A 145 12.57 -4.62 -6.18
CA PHE A 145 13.86 -4.12 -6.66
C PHE A 145 15.02 -4.73 -5.88
N ALA A 146 16.15 -4.94 -6.53
CA ALA A 146 17.32 -5.50 -5.86
C ALA A 146 17.77 -4.55 -4.73
N GLY A 147 18.20 -5.11 -3.60
CA GLY A 147 18.61 -4.35 -2.41
C GLY A 147 17.46 -3.91 -1.48
N THR A 148 16.18 -4.11 -1.83
CA THR A 148 15.06 -3.54 -1.05
C THR A 148 14.44 -4.45 0.03
N ASN A 149 14.73 -5.75 0.03
CA ASN A 149 14.20 -6.70 1.03
C ASN A 149 15.07 -6.71 2.29
N LEU A 150 14.97 -5.63 3.08
CA LEU A 150 15.79 -5.40 4.27
C LEU A 150 15.26 -6.08 5.53
N TYR A 151 13.94 -6.20 5.64
CA TYR A 151 13.24 -6.57 6.85
C TYR A 151 12.43 -7.84 6.65
N SER A 152 12.38 -8.62 7.73
CA SER A 152 11.56 -9.81 7.89
C SER A 152 10.78 -9.72 9.20
N ALA A 153 9.92 -10.70 9.49
CA ALA A 153 9.21 -10.76 10.76
C ALA A 153 10.16 -10.87 11.98
N ASP A 154 11.36 -11.47 11.83
CA ASP A 154 12.33 -11.62 12.91
C ASP A 154 12.98 -10.27 13.30
N ASP A 155 12.98 -9.30 12.37
CA ASP A 155 13.47 -7.95 12.62
C ASP A 155 12.45 -7.07 13.36
N MET A 156 11.23 -7.56 13.60
CA MET A 156 10.16 -6.76 14.20
C MET A 156 10.09 -6.95 15.73
N PRO A 157 10.06 -5.87 16.52
CA PRO A 157 9.66 -5.97 17.92
C PRO A 157 8.16 -6.31 18.05
N PRO A 158 7.62 -6.52 19.26
CA PRO A 158 6.18 -6.61 19.45
C PRO A 158 5.46 -5.38 18.86
N ILE A 159 4.36 -5.62 18.15
CA ILE A 159 3.59 -4.62 17.41
C ILE A 159 2.27 -4.40 18.14
N ASP A 160 2.01 -3.17 18.58
CA ASP A 160 0.74 -2.83 19.24
C ASP A 160 -0.41 -2.83 18.24
N VAL A 161 -0.19 -2.28 17.06
CA VAL A 161 -1.23 -2.17 16.03
C VAL A 161 -0.66 -2.42 14.63
N LEU A 162 -1.25 -3.37 13.92
CA LEU A 162 -1.08 -3.54 12.49
C LEU A 162 -2.18 -2.77 11.76
N LEU A 163 -1.82 -1.80 10.93
CA LEU A 163 -2.73 -1.02 10.10
C LEU A 163 -2.73 -1.53 8.67
N ILE A 164 -3.92 -1.70 8.10
CA ILE A 164 -4.11 -2.12 6.71
C ILE A 164 -5.02 -1.15 5.98
N THR A 165 -4.49 -0.45 4.98
CA THR A 165 -5.24 0.57 4.23
C THR A 165 -6.27 -0.06 3.30
N HIS A 166 -5.89 -1.13 2.59
CA HIS A 166 -6.76 -1.87 1.68
C HIS A 166 -6.19 -3.26 1.36
N ASP A 167 -6.92 -4.11 0.64
CA ASP A 167 -6.64 -5.55 0.54
C ASP A 167 -5.75 -5.98 -0.63
N HIS A 168 -5.10 -5.07 -1.38
CA HIS A 168 -4.24 -5.45 -2.50
C HIS A 168 -2.98 -6.21 -2.04
N TYR A 169 -2.33 -6.93 -2.97
CA TYR A 169 -1.20 -7.82 -2.64
C TYR A 169 0.07 -7.08 -2.21
N ASP A 170 0.22 -5.84 -2.65
CA ASP A 170 1.31 -4.93 -2.28
C ASP A 170 1.05 -4.15 -0.97
N HIS A 171 -0.08 -4.41 -0.31
CA HIS A 171 -0.43 -3.87 1.02
C HIS A 171 -0.74 -4.96 2.05
N VAL A 172 -1.23 -6.12 1.58
CA VAL A 172 -1.55 -7.29 2.39
C VAL A 172 -0.88 -8.52 1.81
N ASP A 173 0.34 -8.75 2.28
CA ASP A 173 1.15 -9.89 1.88
C ASP A 173 0.96 -11.09 2.82
N TYR A 174 0.33 -12.16 2.32
CA TYR A 174 -0.03 -13.31 3.14
C TYR A 174 1.15 -13.95 3.90
N PRO A 175 2.31 -14.24 3.29
CA PRO A 175 3.50 -14.71 4.00
C PRO A 175 3.93 -13.79 5.14
N THR A 176 3.99 -12.48 4.89
CA THR A 176 4.36 -11.47 5.89
C THR A 176 3.36 -11.43 7.05
N ILE A 177 2.07 -11.32 6.74
CA ILE A 177 1.00 -11.28 7.75
C ILE A 177 0.98 -12.55 8.61
N MET A 178 1.25 -13.72 8.04
CA MET A 178 1.32 -14.97 8.80
C MET A 178 2.57 -15.06 9.68
N ALA A 179 3.71 -14.57 9.20
CA ALA A 179 4.95 -14.54 9.98
C ALA A 179 4.88 -13.55 11.16
N LEU A 180 4.16 -12.43 10.99
CA LEU A 180 3.98 -11.38 12.01
C LEU A 180 2.89 -11.68 13.03
N LYS A 181 2.00 -12.64 12.74
CA LYS A 181 0.86 -13.01 13.61
C LYS A 181 1.18 -13.18 15.10
N PRO A 182 2.30 -13.80 15.54
CA PRO A 182 2.61 -13.90 16.97
C PRO A 182 3.06 -12.58 17.61
N LEU A 183 3.47 -11.58 16.83
CA LEU A 183 3.98 -10.29 17.29
C LEU A 183 2.90 -9.20 17.34
N VAL A 184 1.86 -9.32 16.50
CA VAL A 184 0.80 -8.33 16.34
C VAL A 184 -0.21 -8.42 17.49
N ASN A 185 -0.45 -7.30 18.16
CA ASN A 185 -1.44 -7.18 19.24
C ASN A 185 -2.86 -6.96 18.73
N GLN A 186 -3.07 -5.98 17.86
CA GLN A 186 -4.35 -5.66 17.24
C GLN A 186 -4.17 -5.45 15.74
N VAL A 187 -5.21 -5.70 14.96
CA VAL A 187 -5.30 -5.35 13.54
C VAL A 187 -6.39 -4.29 13.39
N VAL A 188 -6.07 -3.18 12.75
CA VAL A 188 -7.04 -2.14 12.38
C VAL A 188 -7.04 -2.00 10.86
N ALA A 189 -8.21 -2.09 10.25
CA ALA A 189 -8.37 -2.06 8.79
C ALA A 189 -9.70 -1.43 8.38
N GLY A 190 -9.90 -1.21 7.08
CA GLY A 190 -11.23 -0.91 6.53
C GLY A 190 -12.21 -2.09 6.68
N LEU A 191 -13.51 -1.77 6.72
CA LEU A 191 -14.60 -2.76 6.70
C LEU A 191 -14.40 -3.88 5.67
N GLY A 192 -14.56 -5.14 6.07
CA GLY A 192 -14.40 -6.33 5.22
C GLY A 192 -13.00 -6.91 5.11
N THR A 193 -11.94 -6.12 5.25
CA THR A 193 -10.55 -6.60 5.13
C THR A 193 -10.19 -7.68 6.16
N GLY A 194 -10.76 -7.60 7.35
CA GLY A 194 -10.57 -8.57 8.42
C GLY A 194 -11.14 -9.96 8.14
N ALA A 195 -11.95 -10.14 7.09
CA ALA A 195 -12.35 -11.48 6.63
C ALA A 195 -11.12 -12.33 6.26
N HIS A 196 -10.12 -11.70 5.63
CA HIS A 196 -8.84 -12.34 5.31
C HIS A 196 -8.10 -12.76 6.59
N PHE A 197 -7.92 -11.84 7.52
CA PHE A 197 -7.22 -12.08 8.79
C PHE A 197 -7.88 -13.18 9.63
N GLU A 198 -9.20 -13.17 9.74
CA GLU A 198 -9.96 -14.21 10.42
C GLU A 198 -9.78 -15.58 9.75
N SER A 199 -9.85 -15.64 8.41
CA SER A 199 -9.58 -16.88 7.67
C SER A 199 -8.14 -17.41 7.84
N TRP A 200 -7.20 -16.50 8.07
CA TRP A 200 -5.80 -16.79 8.40
C TRP A 200 -5.57 -17.10 9.89
N GLY A 201 -6.66 -17.14 10.66
CA GLY A 201 -6.73 -17.57 12.04
C GLY A 201 -6.30 -16.51 13.05
N TYR A 202 -6.31 -15.23 12.69
CA TYR A 202 -6.28 -14.17 13.71
C TYR A 202 -7.54 -14.27 14.58
N ASP A 203 -7.41 -13.94 15.86
CA ASP A 203 -8.55 -13.88 16.77
C ASP A 203 -9.47 -12.72 16.36
N PRO A 204 -10.75 -12.96 16.02
CA PRO A 204 -11.69 -11.91 15.65
C PRO A 204 -11.80 -10.79 16.68
N ALA A 205 -11.56 -11.07 17.97
CA ALA A 205 -11.61 -10.07 19.03
C ALA A 205 -10.47 -9.03 18.96
N ARG A 206 -9.43 -9.30 18.15
CA ARG A 206 -8.27 -8.43 17.94
C ARG A 206 -8.32 -7.72 16.58
N ILE A 207 -9.40 -7.90 15.81
CA ILE A 207 -9.59 -7.34 14.48
C ILE A 207 -10.64 -6.24 14.56
N HIS A 208 -10.21 -5.00 14.37
CA HIS A 208 -11.04 -3.81 14.40
C HIS A 208 -11.20 -3.31 12.96
N GLU A 209 -12.44 -3.27 12.48
CA GLU A 209 -12.73 -2.76 11.14
C GLU A 209 -13.50 -1.44 11.24
N LEU A 210 -13.03 -0.45 10.50
CA LEU A 210 -13.52 0.92 10.52
C LEU A 210 -14.16 1.28 9.18
N ASP A 211 -15.26 2.03 9.24
CA ASP A 211 -15.74 2.80 8.10
C ASP A 211 -15.04 4.16 8.04
N TRP A 212 -15.22 4.92 6.96
CA TRP A 212 -14.70 6.28 6.89
C TRP A 212 -15.27 7.16 8.00
N HIS A 213 -14.37 7.92 8.63
CA HIS A 213 -14.58 8.78 9.79
C HIS A 213 -14.79 8.07 11.12
N ASP A 214 -14.74 6.73 11.16
CA ASP A 214 -14.66 6.00 12.42
C ASP A 214 -13.29 6.19 13.08
N THR A 215 -13.26 5.97 14.39
CA THR A 215 -12.05 6.10 15.22
C THR A 215 -11.90 4.85 16.08
N HIS A 216 -10.68 4.32 16.14
CA HIS A 216 -10.26 3.30 17.09
C HIS A 216 -9.27 3.89 18.08
N GLU A 217 -9.42 3.59 19.36
CA GLU A 217 -8.59 4.13 20.44
C GLU A 217 -7.71 3.03 21.03
N VAL A 218 -6.42 3.32 21.17
CA VAL A 218 -5.42 2.44 21.79
C VAL A 218 -4.64 3.25 22.82
N ASP A 219 -5.15 3.29 24.04
CA ASP A 219 -4.70 4.22 25.09
C ASP A 219 -4.77 5.67 24.59
N ASP A 220 -3.68 6.45 24.67
CA ASP A 220 -3.66 7.86 24.22
C ASP A 220 -3.50 8.03 22.69
N LEU A 221 -3.47 6.93 21.92
CA LEU A 221 -3.39 6.95 20.46
C LEU A 221 -4.79 6.77 19.85
N LEU A 222 -5.21 7.77 19.07
CA LEU A 222 -6.41 7.71 18.23
C LEU A 222 -6.02 7.37 16.79
N ILE A 223 -6.76 6.42 16.21
CA ILE A 223 -6.57 5.93 14.85
C ILE A 223 -7.86 6.22 14.09
N HIS A 224 -7.84 7.23 13.23
CA HIS A 224 -9.00 7.61 12.43
C HIS A 224 -8.89 7.00 11.03
N ALA A 225 -9.92 6.29 10.60
CA ALA A 225 -10.04 5.90 9.20
C ALA A 225 -10.56 7.11 8.39
N THR A 226 -9.87 7.49 7.33
CA THR A 226 -10.27 8.60 6.46
C THR A 226 -10.74 8.11 5.10
N PRO A 227 -11.59 8.88 4.40
CA PRO A 227 -11.86 8.64 3.00
C PRO A 227 -10.58 8.54 2.17
N ALA A 228 -10.61 7.64 1.20
CA ALA A 228 -9.59 7.48 0.17
C ALA A 228 -10.28 7.25 -1.18
N ARG A 229 -9.60 7.59 -2.28
CA ARG A 229 -10.09 7.41 -3.64
C ARG A 229 -9.36 6.25 -4.31
N HIS A 230 -9.86 5.03 -4.12
CA HIS A 230 -9.21 3.83 -4.62
C HIS A 230 -10.23 2.70 -4.85
N TYR A 231 -9.79 1.44 -4.79
CA TYR A 231 -10.62 0.25 -4.90
C TYR A 231 -10.01 -0.91 -4.08
N SER A 232 -10.70 -2.04 -4.01
CA SER A 232 -10.19 -3.26 -3.37
C SER A 232 -10.42 -4.50 -4.23
N GLY A 233 -9.66 -5.55 -3.99
CA GLY A 233 -9.92 -6.90 -4.48
C GLY A 233 -8.66 -7.73 -4.71
N ARG A 234 -8.72 -9.00 -4.31
CA ARG A 234 -7.63 -9.99 -4.48
C ARG A 234 -7.83 -11.00 -5.60
N THR A 235 -9.06 -11.16 -6.11
CA THR A 235 -9.40 -12.18 -7.10
C THR A 235 -10.34 -11.65 -8.19
N PHE A 236 -11.54 -12.24 -8.35
CA PHE A 236 -12.49 -11.94 -9.42
C PHE A 236 -13.56 -10.92 -8.99
N THR A 237 -13.70 -10.70 -7.69
CA THR A 237 -14.65 -9.74 -7.13
C THR A 237 -13.86 -8.58 -6.53
N ARG A 238 -14.38 -7.37 -6.71
CA ARG A 238 -13.78 -6.12 -6.24
C ARG A 238 -14.71 -5.40 -5.27
N ASN A 239 -14.16 -4.46 -4.52
CA ASN A 239 -14.90 -3.53 -3.66
C ASN A 239 -15.77 -4.23 -2.61
N GLN A 240 -15.31 -5.39 -2.12
CA GLN A 240 -15.98 -6.13 -1.04
C GLN A 240 -15.41 -5.78 0.33
N SER A 241 -14.26 -5.13 0.37
CA SER A 241 -13.66 -4.48 1.53
C SER A 241 -13.43 -3.00 1.24
N LEU A 242 -13.40 -2.17 2.29
CA LEU A 242 -13.20 -0.74 2.21
C LEU A 242 -11.71 -0.41 2.17
N TRP A 243 -11.34 0.55 1.31
CA TRP A 243 -10.03 1.19 1.29
C TRP A 243 -10.06 2.48 2.11
N VAL A 244 -9.04 2.73 2.91
CA VAL A 244 -8.98 3.87 3.85
C VAL A 244 -7.60 4.52 3.85
N GLY A 245 -7.54 5.80 4.19
CA GLY A 245 -6.35 6.40 4.78
C GLY A 245 -6.39 6.32 6.31
N PHE A 246 -5.27 6.55 6.97
CA PHE A 246 -5.19 6.59 8.44
C PHE A 246 -4.61 7.91 8.93
N VAL A 247 -5.31 8.55 9.87
CA VAL A 247 -4.70 9.55 10.75
C VAL A 247 -4.34 8.87 12.07
N LEU A 248 -3.10 9.05 12.50
CA LEU A 248 -2.63 8.72 13.83
C LEU A 248 -2.54 9.99 14.65
N GLU A 249 -3.37 10.13 15.68
CA GLU A 249 -3.38 11.29 16.57
C GLU A 249 -2.97 10.87 17.98
N THR A 250 -1.93 11.52 18.49
CA THR A 250 -1.47 11.46 19.87
C THR A 250 -1.57 12.85 20.50
N PRO A 251 -1.35 13.01 21.82
CA PRO A 251 -1.33 14.33 22.44
C PRO A 251 -0.26 15.28 21.89
N LEU A 252 0.77 14.76 21.20
CA LEU A 252 1.91 15.54 20.72
C LEU A 252 2.04 15.61 19.20
N GLN A 253 1.46 14.64 18.48
CA GLN A 253 1.72 14.42 17.05
C GLN A 253 0.49 13.91 16.33
N ARG A 254 0.36 14.31 15.08
CA ARG A 254 -0.59 13.87 14.08
C ARG A 254 0.14 13.47 12.81
N LEU A 255 0.04 12.19 12.48
CA LEU A 255 0.63 11.59 11.29
C LEU A 255 -0.47 11.13 10.34
N PHE A 256 -0.22 11.14 9.02
CA PHE A 256 -1.19 10.68 8.04
C PHE A 256 -0.59 9.73 6.99
N PHE A 257 -1.30 8.64 6.70
CA PHE A 257 -0.97 7.64 5.69
C PHE A 257 -2.11 7.55 4.70
N SER A 258 -1.87 7.88 3.42
CA SER A 258 -2.94 7.92 2.41
C SER A 258 -3.40 6.55 1.93
N GLY A 259 -2.60 5.50 2.15
CA GLY A 259 -2.67 4.30 1.28
C GLY A 259 -2.44 4.72 -0.17
N ASP A 260 -3.17 4.08 -1.09
CA ASP A 260 -3.08 4.33 -2.55
C ASP A 260 -4.12 5.33 -3.03
N SER A 261 -4.48 6.31 -2.21
CA SER A 261 -5.55 7.24 -2.54
C SER A 261 -5.19 8.12 -3.74
N GLY A 262 -5.99 8.09 -4.81
CA GLY A 262 -5.93 9.10 -5.86
C GLY A 262 -6.37 10.48 -5.36
N TYR A 263 -6.05 11.53 -6.11
CA TYR A 263 -6.36 12.91 -5.70
C TYR A 263 -7.86 13.24 -5.68
N GLY A 264 -8.27 14.09 -4.74
CA GLY A 264 -9.62 14.66 -4.65
C GLY A 264 -9.85 15.54 -3.42
N ASP A 265 -11.05 16.10 -3.29
CA ASP A 265 -11.41 17.10 -2.26
C ASP A 265 -11.25 16.57 -0.82
N HIS A 266 -11.29 15.24 -0.65
CA HIS A 266 -11.12 14.60 0.65
C HIS A 266 -9.80 14.97 1.35
N PHE A 267 -8.71 15.29 0.64
CA PHE A 267 -7.46 15.75 1.28
C PHE A 267 -7.63 17.10 2.00
N THR A 268 -8.35 18.03 1.37
CA THR A 268 -8.70 19.31 2.01
C THR A 268 -9.60 19.08 3.23
N ASP A 269 -10.60 18.20 3.10
CA ASP A 269 -11.50 17.88 4.22
C ASP A 269 -10.76 17.20 5.39
N ILE A 270 -9.80 16.32 5.10
CA ILE A 270 -8.93 15.68 6.09
C ILE A 270 -8.06 16.73 6.78
N GLY A 271 -7.41 17.62 6.02
CA GLY A 271 -6.60 18.72 6.55
C GLY A 271 -7.39 19.66 7.47
N GLN A 272 -8.62 19.99 7.09
CA GLN A 272 -9.50 20.83 7.93
C GLN A 272 -9.97 20.13 9.20
N ARG A 273 -10.19 18.81 9.15
CA ARG A 273 -10.78 18.06 10.26
C ARG A 273 -9.74 17.62 11.28
N TYR A 274 -8.58 17.19 10.82
CA TYR A 274 -7.55 16.56 11.65
C TYR A 274 -6.23 17.33 11.66
N GLY A 275 -5.97 18.21 10.69
CA GLY A 275 -4.72 18.95 10.62
C GLY A 275 -4.56 20.04 11.70
N PRO A 276 -3.37 20.66 11.77
CA PRO A 276 -2.19 20.38 10.95
C PRO A 276 -1.52 19.05 11.30
N PHE A 277 -0.75 18.52 10.34
CA PHE A 277 0.02 17.29 10.48
C PHE A 277 1.51 17.61 10.57
N GLU A 278 2.23 16.94 11.47
CA GLU A 278 3.69 17.04 11.54
C GLU A 278 4.35 16.28 10.39
N TRP A 279 3.75 15.17 9.96
CA TRP A 279 4.30 14.34 8.88
C TRP A 279 3.22 13.54 8.18
N VAL A 280 3.31 13.46 6.85
CA VAL A 280 2.42 12.66 6.02
C VAL A 280 3.20 11.79 5.04
N THR A 281 2.66 10.60 4.75
CA THR A 281 3.10 9.75 3.65
C THR A 281 2.01 9.66 2.61
N LEU A 282 2.32 10.05 1.37
CA LEU A 282 1.33 10.11 0.30
C LEU A 282 1.73 9.21 -0.87
N ASP A 283 0.76 8.51 -1.45
CA ASP A 283 0.91 7.87 -2.75
C ASP A 283 1.52 8.88 -3.73
N SER A 284 2.65 8.52 -4.32
CA SER A 284 3.38 9.38 -5.25
C SER A 284 3.82 8.62 -6.48
N GLY A 285 3.43 7.36 -6.60
CA GLY A 285 3.93 6.41 -7.59
C GLY A 285 2.81 5.69 -8.31
N GLN A 286 3.21 4.74 -9.15
CA GLN A 286 2.32 3.83 -9.87
C GLN A 286 1.20 4.51 -10.68
N TYR A 287 1.39 5.78 -11.03
CA TYR A 287 0.43 6.55 -11.81
C TYR A 287 0.53 6.24 -13.29
N ASP A 288 -0.60 6.42 -13.97
CA ASP A 288 -0.69 6.42 -15.41
C ASP A 288 -1.96 7.17 -15.85
N PRO A 289 -1.93 7.90 -16.98
CA PRO A 289 -3.13 8.54 -17.53
C PRO A 289 -4.35 7.62 -17.65
N ARG A 290 -4.15 6.31 -17.83
CA ARG A 290 -5.21 5.30 -17.98
C ARG A 290 -6.00 5.02 -16.70
N TRP A 291 -5.45 5.33 -15.53
CA TRP A 291 -6.10 5.15 -14.21
C TRP A 291 -5.86 6.35 -13.29
N ALA A 292 -5.80 7.55 -13.87
CA ALA A 292 -5.45 8.81 -13.20
C ALA A 292 -6.33 9.22 -12.00
N TYR A 293 -7.42 8.50 -11.75
CA TYR A 293 -8.29 8.71 -10.60
C TYR A 293 -7.94 7.85 -9.39
N LEU A 294 -7.19 6.76 -9.59
CA LEU A 294 -6.91 5.76 -8.57
C LEU A 294 -5.57 5.95 -7.89
N HIS A 295 -4.60 6.59 -8.54
CA HIS A 295 -3.26 6.87 -8.01
C HIS A 295 -2.92 8.33 -8.27
N MET A 296 -2.23 8.95 -7.31
CA MET A 296 -1.71 10.30 -7.49
C MET A 296 -0.45 10.28 -8.36
N ASN A 297 -0.34 11.27 -9.25
CA ASN A 297 0.98 11.64 -9.76
C ASN A 297 1.74 12.52 -8.73
N PRO A 298 3.04 12.76 -8.91
CA PRO A 298 3.86 13.49 -7.93
C PRO A 298 3.38 14.92 -7.68
N GLU A 299 2.87 15.62 -8.70
CA GLU A 299 2.34 16.97 -8.56
C GLU A 299 1.04 16.99 -7.75
N GLN A 300 0.19 15.98 -7.92
CA GLN A 300 -1.00 15.78 -7.10
C GLN A 300 -0.64 15.44 -5.66
N ALA A 301 0.41 14.64 -5.41
CA ALA A 301 0.89 14.35 -4.07
C ALA A 301 1.40 15.62 -3.37
N ALA A 302 2.16 16.46 -4.07
CA ALA A 302 2.60 17.78 -3.57
C ALA A 302 1.41 18.71 -3.25
N GLN A 303 0.39 18.72 -4.11
CA GLN A 303 -0.83 19.47 -3.86
C GLN A 303 -1.59 18.91 -2.65
N ALA A 304 -1.75 17.59 -2.54
CA ALA A 304 -2.41 16.95 -1.41
C ALA A 304 -1.69 17.25 -0.08
N ALA A 305 -0.36 17.26 -0.06
CA ALA A 305 0.42 17.66 1.11
C ALA A 305 0.12 19.11 1.53
N SER A 306 -0.02 20.02 0.56
CA SER A 306 -0.42 21.41 0.81
C SER A 306 -1.85 21.51 1.36
N ASP A 307 -2.78 20.74 0.79
CA ASP A 307 -4.19 20.71 1.20
C ASP A 307 -4.38 20.12 2.60
N LEU A 308 -3.52 19.17 2.99
CA LEU A 308 -3.45 18.60 4.33
C LEU A 308 -2.86 19.58 5.36
N GLY A 309 -2.10 20.57 4.91
CA GLY A 309 -1.40 21.50 5.80
C GLY A 309 -0.33 20.79 6.63
N THR A 310 0.46 19.92 6.00
CA THR A 310 1.56 19.20 6.66
C THR A 310 2.81 20.07 6.84
N ASP A 311 3.64 19.74 7.84
CA ASP A 311 4.99 20.27 8.00
C ASP A 311 6.03 19.48 7.18
N ALA A 312 5.80 18.17 6.97
CA ALA A 312 6.69 17.33 6.17
C ALA A 312 5.94 16.28 5.32
N LEU A 313 6.48 15.97 4.15
CA LEU A 313 5.98 14.97 3.20
C LEU A 313 7.05 13.91 2.92
N THR A 314 6.67 12.63 2.92
CA THR A 314 7.48 11.55 2.35
C THR A 314 6.68 10.78 1.29
N PRO A 315 7.26 10.48 0.11
CA PRO A 315 6.59 9.65 -0.88
C PRO A 315 6.37 8.21 -0.39
N ALA A 316 5.20 7.66 -0.70
CA ALA A 316 4.85 6.25 -0.54
C ALA A 316 4.53 5.63 -1.92
N HIS A 317 4.34 4.29 -1.95
CA HIS A 317 4.04 3.52 -3.17
C HIS A 317 5.13 3.55 -4.26
N VAL A 318 6.36 3.88 -3.85
CA VAL A 318 7.54 4.06 -4.72
C VAL A 318 8.70 3.16 -4.30
N GLY A 319 9.75 3.13 -5.13
CA GLY A 319 11.08 2.65 -4.72
C GLY A 319 11.25 1.14 -4.52
N ARG A 320 10.22 0.32 -4.75
CA ARG A 320 10.32 -1.13 -4.53
C ARG A 320 9.72 -2.03 -5.60
N PHE A 321 8.60 -1.65 -6.21
CA PHE A 321 7.90 -2.49 -7.19
C PHE A 321 7.57 -1.69 -8.45
N THR A 322 7.44 -2.40 -9.58
CA THR A 322 6.92 -1.85 -10.84
C THR A 322 5.48 -2.30 -11.05
N LEU A 323 4.52 -1.41 -10.80
CA LEU A 323 3.09 -1.61 -11.07
C LEU A 323 2.56 -0.69 -12.19
N ALA A 324 3.30 0.35 -12.57
CA ALA A 324 3.01 1.25 -13.67
C ALA A 324 4.22 1.42 -14.62
N PRO A 325 4.03 2.00 -15.83
CA PRO A 325 5.07 2.06 -16.85
C PRO A 325 6.00 3.30 -16.76
N HIS A 326 5.98 4.07 -15.67
CA HIS A 326 6.92 5.18 -15.46
C HIS A 326 8.30 4.66 -15.02
N ASP A 327 9.33 5.48 -15.18
CA ASP A 327 10.68 5.14 -14.71
C ASP A 327 10.71 5.05 -13.18
N TRP A 328 11.54 4.18 -12.63
CA TRP A 328 11.53 3.92 -11.19
C TRP A 328 11.92 5.15 -10.35
N HIS A 329 12.73 6.06 -10.90
CA HIS A 329 13.16 7.31 -10.25
C HIS A 329 12.23 8.51 -10.53
N ASP A 330 11.37 8.44 -11.55
CA ASP A 330 10.49 9.53 -11.99
C ASP A 330 9.61 10.09 -10.85
N PRO A 331 9.04 9.26 -9.93
CA PRO A 331 8.31 9.77 -8.78
C PRO A 331 9.13 10.68 -7.87
N PHE A 332 10.39 10.35 -7.62
CA PHE A 332 11.24 11.11 -6.70
C PHE A 332 11.69 12.43 -7.33
N GLU A 333 12.06 12.41 -8.61
CA GLU A 333 12.46 13.61 -9.34
C GLU A 333 11.32 14.60 -9.43
N ARG A 334 10.16 14.15 -9.92
CA ARG A 334 8.99 15.03 -10.11
C ARG A 334 8.40 15.50 -8.79
N LEU A 335 8.45 14.69 -7.72
CA LEU A 335 7.99 15.15 -6.41
C LEU A 335 8.95 16.17 -5.82
N THR A 336 10.25 16.03 -6.05
CA THR A 336 11.26 17.03 -5.65
C THR A 336 10.96 18.36 -6.33
N ASP A 337 10.80 18.36 -7.65
CA ASP A 337 10.47 19.56 -8.42
C ASP A 337 9.13 20.18 -7.97
N ALA A 338 8.09 19.36 -7.77
CA ALA A 338 6.77 19.84 -7.34
C ALA A 338 6.75 20.38 -5.89
N SER A 339 7.71 19.94 -5.08
CA SER A 339 7.88 20.39 -3.69
C SER A 339 8.77 21.63 -3.55
N GLU A 340 9.38 22.11 -4.64
CA GLU A 340 10.10 23.40 -4.63
C GLU A 340 9.16 24.55 -4.20
N ASP A 341 9.65 25.42 -3.33
CA ASP A 341 8.93 26.57 -2.75
C ASP A 341 7.62 26.23 -2.00
N GLN A 342 7.36 24.95 -1.71
CA GLN A 342 6.26 24.55 -0.83
C GLN A 342 6.57 24.87 0.64
N ARG A 343 5.51 24.96 1.46
CA ARG A 343 5.65 25.28 2.90
C ARG A 343 6.15 24.11 3.73
N TYR A 344 5.94 22.89 3.27
CA TYR A 344 6.37 21.66 3.92
C TYR A 344 7.80 21.29 3.49
N GLU A 345 8.48 20.49 4.29
CA GLU A 345 9.74 19.86 3.90
C GLU A 345 9.49 18.54 3.17
N LEU A 346 10.20 18.30 2.06
CA LEU A 346 10.23 17.00 1.43
C LEU A 346 11.31 16.13 2.09
N TRP A 347 10.89 15.00 2.65
CA TRP A 347 11.77 14.00 3.26
C TRP A 347 11.83 12.75 2.40
N THR A 348 13.03 12.38 1.96
CA THR A 348 13.28 11.24 1.06
C THR A 348 14.22 10.20 1.68
N PRO A 349 13.86 9.60 2.84
CA PRO A 349 14.68 8.56 3.46
C PRO A 349 14.95 7.41 2.47
N MET A 350 16.14 6.82 2.56
CA MET A 350 16.38 5.50 1.97
C MET A 350 15.50 4.45 2.66
N ILE A 351 15.26 3.31 2.00
CA ILE A 351 14.60 2.17 2.66
C ILE A 351 15.44 1.74 3.87
N GLY A 352 14.79 1.66 5.02
CA GLY A 352 15.35 1.39 6.33
C GLY A 352 15.84 2.61 7.11
N GLN A 353 15.98 3.78 6.47
CA GLN A 353 16.47 4.98 7.14
C GLN A 353 15.38 5.53 8.08
N ALA A 354 15.79 5.83 9.31
CA ALA A 354 14.93 6.42 10.32
C ALA A 354 14.63 7.90 10.05
N VAL A 355 13.40 8.30 10.38
CA VAL A 355 12.88 9.66 10.43
C VAL A 355 12.42 9.94 11.85
N TYR A 356 12.97 10.97 12.49
CA TYR A 356 12.67 11.34 13.88
C TYR A 356 11.71 12.53 13.94
N PHE A 357 10.80 12.54 14.93
CA PHE A 357 9.79 13.61 15.09
C PHE A 357 10.07 14.55 16.27
N ASP A 358 11.30 14.58 16.78
CA ASP A 358 11.71 15.38 17.94
C ASP A 358 12.30 16.76 17.57
N GLY A 359 12.15 17.17 16.31
CA GLY A 359 12.66 18.45 15.79
C GLY A 359 14.18 18.49 15.60
N ARG A 360 14.90 17.37 15.72
CA ARG A 360 16.32 17.32 15.36
C ARG A 360 16.49 17.58 13.86
N ALA A 361 17.56 18.27 13.50
CA ALA A 361 17.91 18.48 12.09
C ALA A 361 18.22 17.14 11.42
N GLN A 362 17.59 16.88 10.28
CA GLN A 362 17.73 15.66 9.49
C GLN A 362 17.91 16.04 8.02
N ALA A 363 18.68 15.25 7.29
CA ALA A 363 18.90 15.45 5.88
C ALA A 363 18.72 14.12 5.16
N PHE A 364 18.10 14.20 3.99
CA PHE A 364 17.83 13.05 3.15
C PHE A 364 18.48 13.29 1.79
N GLU A 365 19.24 12.31 1.32
CA GLU A 365 19.95 12.41 0.05
C GLU A 365 19.01 12.14 -1.12
N SER A 366 19.34 12.68 -2.29
CA SER A 366 18.71 12.32 -3.56
C SER A 366 19.24 10.97 -4.05
N TRP A 367 19.06 9.91 -3.27
CA TRP A 367 19.66 8.59 -3.47
C TRP A 367 19.25 7.90 -4.78
N TRP A 368 18.22 8.39 -5.46
CA TRP A 368 17.81 7.94 -6.79
C TRP A 368 18.65 8.53 -7.93
N GLN A 369 19.39 9.61 -7.67
CA GLN A 369 20.34 10.18 -8.60
C GLN A 369 21.65 9.39 -8.49
N THR A 370 21.85 8.40 -9.36
CA THR A 370 23.18 7.81 -9.50
C THR A 370 24.15 8.91 -9.91
N GLU A 371 25.19 9.17 -9.11
CA GLU A 371 26.31 9.99 -9.56
C GLU A 371 26.79 9.42 -10.90
N SER A 372 26.60 10.20 -11.97
CA SER A 372 27.38 10.01 -13.18
C SER A 372 28.80 10.41 -12.83
N GLU A 373 29.57 9.52 -12.20
CA GLU A 373 31.02 9.70 -12.10
C GLU A 373 31.52 9.92 -13.53
N GLY A 374 32.08 11.11 -13.75
CA GLY A 374 32.46 11.61 -15.05
C GLY A 374 33.37 10.65 -15.81
N GLN A 375 33.08 10.52 -17.11
CA GLN A 375 34.06 10.07 -18.10
C GLN A 375 34.91 11.24 -18.58
#